data_AF-A0A0C2YT94-F1
#
_entry.id   AF-A0A0C2YT94-F1
#
_cell.length_a   1.000
_cell.length_b   1.000
_cell.length_c   1.000
_cell.angle_alpha   90.00
_cell.angle_beta   90.00
_cell.angle_gamma   90.00
#
_symmetry.space_group_name_H-M   'P 1'
#
loop_
_entity.id
_entity.type
_entity.pdbx_description
1 polymer ?
#
loop_
_entity_poly.entity_id
_entity_poly.type
_entity_poly.pdbx_seq_one_letter_code
_entity_poly.pdbx_strand_id
1 'polypeptide(L)'
;MNAPLPADQRLLLDDVLSRLAKVEDSPGLLRFMAGMLKTLLRRQGDAQFLATIQDAFAAGLPGLDFTGQKELAAEVLQVVITKRPEIALAWQKIHGAPPRPAPVQAPVPEPAAPPHRRAADLPMEMPPPLPPEADDYAFAEAEAFIATQMGEALDKRLALMRVPLPAIPSVAWCLDQPFFLFVPQFAAIAKAFITGPILRRCRDGLEKRVLSRVDYEILTKPDRQAAFWGDVRELVLKAVDESLTKLATHLKTAEAKQAAIARTGNEGKEGFKLVNKAVTKPRNYNILGVEFALGQVTTTEQVKVKVPPPYKLEPNEIEAQELMGKFRTGAAHAGVKLPDSADFQFLRTLLNFNTRLFIQSRDELIGLAAHEDTTAGFLSERLRAADKSFTNYLTDVLVMMMFTRCGDTSFRLAQFHAVCVGSARDKSAMVAMRPFIPAELARRPHELAVQVREALRRRLHLDAVLGSVERLLDCYKVMGRNLFGHELEEARAVIAAFPMVFAADGEVAAYSTIAKLILATISGEQPDRSICLMRVGQAYDRIGRKAAATA
;
A
#
# COMPACT_ATOMS: atom_id res chain seq x y z
N MET A 1 -21.83 -3.57 12.67
CA MET A 1 -22.93 -3.52 13.65
C MET A 1 -23.97 -2.52 13.14
N ASN A 2 -25.08 -3.01 12.60
CA ASN A 2 -26.12 -2.19 11.96
C ASN A 2 -27.15 -1.76 13.01
N ALA A 3 -27.14 -0.49 13.41
CA ALA A 3 -28.25 0.09 14.15
C ALA A 3 -29.52 0.06 13.28
N PRO A 4 -30.69 -0.30 13.82
CA PRO A 4 -31.92 -0.34 13.05
C PRO A 4 -32.28 1.06 12.55
N LEU A 5 -32.27 1.25 11.23
CA LEU A 5 -32.70 2.49 10.58
C LEU A 5 -34.15 2.84 10.97
N PRO A 6 -34.46 4.11 11.27
CA PRO A 6 -35.82 4.64 11.39
C PRO A 6 -36.71 4.27 10.18
N ALA A 7 -38.03 4.10 10.42
CA ALA A 7 -38.96 3.56 9.42
C ALA A 7 -39.07 4.43 8.15
N ASP A 8 -38.94 5.75 8.29
CA ASP A 8 -38.88 6.73 7.21
C ASP A 8 -37.64 6.59 6.34
N GLN A 9 -36.48 6.31 6.95
CA GLN A 9 -35.23 6.05 6.23
C GLN A 9 -35.23 4.68 5.55
N ARG A 10 -35.91 3.68 6.13
CA ARG A 10 -36.10 2.37 5.47
C ARG A 10 -36.93 2.47 4.21
N LEU A 11 -38.03 3.22 4.23
CA LEU A 11 -38.87 3.41 3.04
C LEU A 11 -38.12 4.09 1.89
N LEU A 12 -37.31 5.12 2.21
CA LEU A 12 -36.44 5.75 1.22
C LEU A 12 -35.38 4.76 0.70
N LEU A 13 -34.73 4.02 1.60
CA LEU A 13 -33.72 3.04 1.23
C LEU A 13 -34.32 1.95 0.32
N ASP A 14 -35.47 1.38 0.68
CA ASP A 14 -36.14 0.33 -0.09
C ASP A 14 -36.59 0.81 -1.48
N ASP A 15 -37.12 2.04 -1.60
CA ASP A 15 -37.45 2.62 -2.91
C ASP A 15 -36.19 2.80 -3.77
N VAL A 16 -35.12 3.35 -3.20
CA VAL A 16 -33.86 3.54 -3.94
C VAL A 16 -33.22 2.20 -4.32
N LEU A 17 -33.23 1.21 -3.44
CA LEU A 17 -32.73 -0.14 -3.72
C LEU A 17 -33.58 -0.85 -4.78
N SER A 18 -34.90 -0.64 -4.79
CA SER A 18 -35.78 -1.19 -5.84
C SER A 18 -35.48 -0.61 -7.23
N ARG A 19 -35.05 0.67 -7.28
CA ARG A 19 -34.62 1.32 -8.53
C ARG A 19 -33.21 0.89 -8.94
N LEU A 20 -32.31 0.70 -7.97
CA LEU A 20 -30.97 0.15 -8.19
C LEU A 20 -31.04 -1.28 -8.78
N ALA A 21 -32.00 -2.10 -8.33
CA ALA A 21 -32.19 -3.45 -8.84
C ALA A 21 -32.48 -3.50 -10.36
N LYS A 22 -33.16 -2.48 -10.88
CA LYS A 22 -33.54 -2.34 -12.31
C LYS A 22 -32.41 -1.87 -13.23
N VAL A 23 -31.24 -1.54 -12.67
CA VAL A 23 -30.07 -1.16 -13.47
C VAL A 23 -29.44 -2.42 -14.05
N GLU A 24 -29.18 -2.46 -15.36
CA GLU A 24 -28.73 -3.67 -16.06
C GLU A 24 -27.24 -3.66 -16.41
N ASP A 25 -26.59 -2.49 -16.38
CA ASP A 25 -25.20 -2.31 -16.81
C ASP A 25 -24.39 -1.35 -15.91
N SER A 26 -23.06 -1.50 -15.89
CA SER A 26 -22.16 -0.64 -15.12
C SER A 26 -22.22 0.86 -15.51
N PRO A 27 -22.35 1.23 -16.81
CA PRO A 27 -22.55 2.62 -17.20
C PRO A 27 -23.89 3.20 -16.69
N GLY A 28 -24.97 2.41 -16.68
CA GLY A 28 -26.26 2.79 -16.10
C GLY A 28 -26.17 2.97 -14.58
N LEU A 29 -25.40 2.11 -13.90
CA LEU A 29 -25.17 2.19 -12.46
C LEU A 29 -24.49 3.48 -12.05
N LEU A 30 -23.44 3.89 -12.77
CA LEU A 30 -22.74 5.16 -12.53
C LEU A 30 -23.66 6.37 -12.72
N ARG A 31 -24.51 6.36 -13.76
CA ARG A 31 -25.51 7.43 -13.97
C ARG A 31 -26.57 7.45 -12.88
N PHE A 32 -27.04 6.28 -12.47
CA PHE A 32 -28.01 6.15 -11.39
C PHE A 32 -27.44 6.70 -10.09
N MET A 33 -26.23 6.29 -9.70
CA MET A 33 -25.55 6.78 -8.49
C MET A 33 -25.25 8.27 -8.55
N ALA A 34 -24.82 8.79 -9.70
CA ALA A 34 -24.64 10.23 -9.93
C ALA A 34 -25.93 11.03 -9.68
N GLY A 35 -27.05 10.57 -10.26
CA GLY A 35 -28.36 11.19 -10.10
C GLY A 35 -28.90 11.08 -8.68
N MET A 36 -28.75 9.90 -8.06
CA MET A 36 -29.20 9.64 -6.70
C MET A 36 -28.42 10.46 -5.67
N LEU A 37 -27.08 10.48 -5.73
CA LEU A 37 -26.28 11.27 -4.79
C LEU A 37 -26.55 12.77 -4.95
N LYS A 38 -26.72 13.28 -6.19
CA LYS A 38 -27.08 14.67 -6.44
C LYS A 38 -28.49 15.04 -5.94
N THR A 39 -29.43 14.10 -6.00
CA THR A 39 -30.80 14.33 -5.50
C THR A 39 -30.88 14.26 -3.98
N LEU A 40 -30.11 13.37 -3.36
CA LEU A 40 -30.04 13.24 -1.90
C LEU A 40 -29.26 14.41 -1.28
N LEU A 41 -28.11 14.80 -1.85
CA LEU A 41 -27.18 15.79 -1.27
C LEU A 41 -27.26 17.16 -1.99
N ARG A 42 -28.40 17.83 -1.90
CA ARG A 42 -28.67 19.10 -2.61
C ARG A 42 -28.17 20.38 -1.92
N ARG A 43 -27.75 20.35 -0.65
CA ARG A 43 -27.40 21.57 0.11
C ARG A 43 -25.96 22.01 -0.16
N GLN A 44 -25.69 23.32 -0.07
CA GLN A 44 -24.35 23.90 -0.30
C GLN A 44 -23.28 23.35 0.66
N GLY A 45 -23.63 22.98 1.90
CA GLY A 45 -22.72 22.35 2.86
C GLY A 45 -22.38 20.88 2.58
N ASP A 46 -23.12 20.21 1.70
CA ASP A 46 -22.91 18.80 1.36
C ASP A 46 -21.97 18.59 0.17
N ALA A 47 -21.46 19.66 -0.46
CA ALA A 47 -20.61 19.56 -1.65
C ALA A 47 -19.30 18.79 -1.38
N GLN A 48 -18.67 19.02 -0.23
CA GLN A 48 -17.48 18.25 0.19
C GLN A 48 -17.83 16.79 0.50
N PHE A 49 -18.93 16.54 1.20
CA PHE A 49 -19.38 15.19 1.55
C PHE A 49 -19.77 14.36 0.32
N LEU A 50 -20.48 14.97 -0.63
CA LEU A 50 -20.82 14.39 -1.92
C LEU A 50 -19.55 14.05 -2.70
N ALA A 51 -18.57 14.96 -2.75
CA ALA A 51 -17.31 14.69 -3.42
C ALA A 51 -16.56 13.51 -2.78
N THR A 52 -16.48 13.45 -1.45
CA THR A 52 -15.84 12.33 -0.74
C THR A 52 -16.54 10.99 -0.99
N ILE A 53 -17.87 10.98 -1.01
CA ILE A 53 -18.63 9.74 -1.28
C ILE A 53 -18.50 9.30 -2.73
N GLN A 54 -18.53 10.23 -3.68
CA GLN A 54 -18.34 9.92 -5.10
C GLN A 54 -16.93 9.39 -5.35
N ASP A 55 -15.91 9.98 -4.71
CA ASP A 55 -14.53 9.53 -4.80
C ASP A 55 -14.36 8.13 -4.16
N ALA A 56 -14.95 7.88 -2.99
CA ALA A 56 -14.90 6.59 -2.31
C ALA A 56 -15.63 5.49 -3.09
N PHE A 57 -16.81 5.78 -3.62
CA PHE A 57 -17.55 4.84 -4.46
C PHE A 57 -16.80 4.54 -5.76
N ALA A 58 -16.27 5.56 -6.44
CA ALA A 58 -15.49 5.38 -7.66
C ALA A 58 -14.21 4.56 -7.41
N ALA A 59 -13.54 4.75 -6.27
CA ALA A 59 -12.37 3.99 -5.86
C ALA A 59 -12.68 2.53 -5.50
N GLY A 60 -13.91 2.23 -5.07
CA GLY A 60 -14.34 0.86 -4.72
C GLY A 60 -14.86 0.03 -5.90
N LEU A 61 -15.12 0.62 -7.07
CA LEU A 61 -15.60 -0.09 -8.26
C LEU A 61 -14.60 -1.04 -8.94
N PRO A 62 -13.28 -0.76 -8.98
CA PRO A 62 -12.31 -1.62 -9.67
C PRO A 62 -12.27 -3.04 -9.08
N GLY A 63 -12.21 -4.07 -9.94
CA GLY A 63 -12.10 -5.47 -9.54
C GLY A 63 -13.41 -6.16 -9.12
N LEU A 64 -14.52 -5.44 -9.01
CA LEU A 64 -15.84 -6.00 -8.70
C LEU A 64 -16.59 -6.41 -9.96
N ASP A 65 -17.28 -7.55 -9.90
CA ASP A 65 -18.29 -7.93 -10.89
C ASP A 65 -19.53 -7.03 -10.76
N PHE A 66 -20.44 -7.09 -11.74
CA PHE A 66 -21.61 -6.20 -11.73
C PHE A 66 -22.50 -6.38 -10.50
N THR A 67 -22.54 -7.61 -9.96
CA THR A 67 -23.23 -7.93 -8.70
C THR A 67 -22.58 -7.19 -7.52
N GLY A 68 -21.26 -7.31 -7.35
CA GLY A 68 -20.51 -6.60 -6.33
C GLY A 68 -20.56 -5.08 -6.47
N GLN A 69 -20.62 -4.55 -7.70
CA GLN A 69 -20.81 -3.12 -7.94
C GLN A 69 -22.18 -2.63 -7.45
N LYS A 70 -23.25 -3.44 -7.61
CA LYS A 70 -24.59 -3.15 -7.07
C LYS A 70 -24.62 -3.21 -5.55
N GLU A 71 -23.95 -4.18 -4.94
CA GLU A 71 -23.84 -4.30 -3.48
C GLU A 71 -23.14 -3.09 -2.88
N LEU A 72 -21.99 -2.69 -3.44
CA LEU A 72 -21.28 -1.47 -3.03
C LEU A 72 -22.16 -0.22 -3.18
N ALA A 73 -22.93 -0.11 -4.27
CA ALA A 73 -23.85 0.99 -4.48
C ALA A 73 -24.95 1.04 -3.40
N ALA A 74 -25.50 -0.12 -3.03
CA ALA A 74 -26.48 -0.26 -1.96
C ALA A 74 -25.91 0.16 -0.60
N GLU A 75 -24.69 -0.27 -0.28
CA GLU A 75 -23.98 0.14 0.95
C GLU A 75 -23.74 1.65 1.01
N VAL A 76 -23.25 2.25 -0.08
CA VAL A 76 -23.01 3.69 -0.15
C VAL A 76 -24.30 4.48 0.06
N LEU A 77 -25.40 4.06 -0.59
CA LEU A 77 -26.72 4.69 -0.42
C LEU A 77 -27.23 4.56 1.02
N GLN A 78 -27.05 3.39 1.63
CA GLN A 78 -27.39 3.17 3.03
C GLN A 78 -26.58 4.10 3.95
N VAL A 79 -25.27 4.25 3.73
CA VAL A 79 -24.40 5.14 4.52
C VAL A 79 -24.84 6.60 4.36
N VAL A 80 -25.15 7.05 3.15
CA VAL A 80 -25.65 8.41 2.87
C VAL A 80 -26.93 8.69 3.64
N ILE A 81 -27.92 7.78 3.57
CA ILE A 81 -29.22 7.94 4.23
C ILE A 81 -29.05 7.90 5.76
N THR A 82 -28.19 7.03 6.28
CA THR A 82 -27.92 6.92 7.72
C THR A 82 -27.28 8.20 8.29
N LYS A 83 -26.35 8.81 7.55
CA LYS A 83 -25.61 10.00 8.00
C LYS A 83 -26.37 11.32 7.80
N ARG A 84 -27.53 11.28 7.13
CA ARG A 84 -28.36 12.45 6.78
C ARG A 84 -29.86 12.14 6.94
N PRO A 85 -30.33 11.91 8.19
CA PRO A 85 -31.72 11.54 8.49
C PRO A 85 -32.75 12.56 7.98
N GLU A 86 -32.36 13.84 7.90
CA GLU A 86 -33.19 14.94 7.40
C GLU A 86 -33.62 14.82 5.93
N ILE A 87 -32.90 14.04 5.12
CA ILE A 87 -33.25 13.79 3.71
C ILE A 87 -34.47 12.88 3.61
N ALA A 88 -34.57 11.87 4.49
CA ALA A 88 -35.73 10.98 4.53
C ALA A 88 -37.01 11.74 4.91
N LEU A 89 -36.92 12.67 5.87
CA LEU A 89 -38.03 13.56 6.25
C LEU A 89 -38.45 14.50 5.10
N ALA A 90 -37.50 15.02 4.32
CA ALA A 90 -37.80 15.87 3.16
C ALA A 90 -38.42 15.07 2.00
N TRP A 91 -37.95 13.84 1.76
CA TRP A 91 -38.49 12.95 0.75
C TRP A 91 -39.92 12.52 1.07
N GLN A 92 -40.23 12.21 2.32
CA GLN A 92 -41.60 11.94 2.78
C GLN A 92 -42.54 13.15 2.64
N LYS A 93 -42.04 14.38 2.80
CA LYS A 93 -42.86 15.58 2.58
C LYS A 93 -43.22 15.81 1.11
N ILE A 94 -42.42 15.27 0.18
CA ILE A 94 -42.60 15.44 -1.27
C ILE A 94 -43.40 14.26 -1.87
N HIS A 95 -43.23 13.05 -1.32
CA HIS A 95 -43.81 11.81 -1.85
C HIS A 95 -44.82 11.12 -0.92
N GLY A 96 -44.95 11.56 0.33
CA GLY A 96 -45.94 11.07 1.28
C GLY A 96 -47.23 11.85 1.20
N ALA A 97 -48.32 11.18 0.80
CA ALA A 97 -49.67 11.64 1.12
C ALA A 97 -49.79 11.80 2.65
N PRO A 98 -50.39 12.89 3.17
CA PRO A 98 -50.42 13.12 4.60
C PRO A 98 -51.33 12.07 5.27
N PRO A 99 -50.91 11.40 6.36
CA PRO A 99 -51.87 10.78 7.24
C PRO A 99 -52.70 11.89 7.89
N ARG A 100 -54.03 11.74 7.83
CA ARG A 100 -55.01 12.58 8.54
C ARG A 100 -54.55 12.83 9.98
N PRO A 101 -54.53 14.09 10.47
CA PRO A 101 -54.35 14.34 11.89
C PRO A 101 -55.64 13.98 12.64
N ALA A 102 -55.52 13.18 13.69
CA ALA A 102 -56.54 13.09 14.74
C ALA A 102 -56.43 14.33 15.66
N PRO A 103 -57.53 14.74 16.32
CA PRO A 103 -57.69 16.10 16.80
C PRO A 103 -56.93 16.42 18.09
N VAL A 104 -56.65 17.72 18.18
CA VAL A 104 -56.10 18.54 19.25
C VAL A 104 -56.62 18.22 20.65
N GLN A 105 -55.69 18.13 21.61
CA GLN A 105 -55.85 18.69 22.95
C GLN A 105 -54.67 19.61 23.25
N ALA A 106 -54.98 20.81 23.76
CA ALA A 106 -54.05 21.84 24.22
C ALA A 106 -54.47 22.24 25.64
N PRO A 107 -53.71 23.06 26.37
CA PRO A 107 -52.27 23.05 26.66
C PRO A 107 -52.04 23.13 28.20
N VAL A 108 -50.86 23.64 28.65
CA VAL A 108 -50.52 24.30 29.95
C VAL A 108 -49.40 23.58 30.73
N PRO A 109 -48.41 24.26 31.35
CA PRO A 109 -47.58 25.40 30.90
C PRO A 109 -46.06 25.17 31.13
N GLU A 110 -45.21 25.93 30.45
CA GLU A 110 -43.81 26.15 30.89
C GLU A 110 -43.76 26.97 32.20
N PRO A 111 -42.68 26.86 32.99
CA PRO A 111 -41.66 27.90 32.88
C PRO A 111 -40.20 27.47 33.07
N ALA A 112 -39.35 28.34 32.51
CA ALA A 112 -37.98 28.71 32.91
C ALA A 112 -36.79 27.98 32.25
N ALA A 113 -36.28 28.63 31.18
CA ALA A 113 -34.86 28.65 30.83
C ALA A 113 -34.05 29.39 31.92
N PRO A 114 -32.76 29.05 32.16
CA PRO A 114 -31.66 29.77 31.48
C PRO A 114 -30.37 28.91 31.33
N PRO A 115 -29.20 29.47 30.97
CA PRO A 115 -28.86 30.26 29.79
C PRO A 115 -27.76 29.56 28.94
N HIS A 116 -27.52 30.10 27.75
CA HIS A 116 -26.38 29.77 26.89
C HIS A 116 -25.03 29.80 27.62
N ARG A 117 -24.20 28.76 27.42
CA ARG A 117 -22.74 28.88 27.41
C ARG A 117 -22.17 28.30 26.12
N ARG A 118 -21.44 29.17 25.41
CA ARG A 118 -20.53 28.84 24.31
C ARG A 118 -19.33 28.04 24.85
N ALA A 119 -18.85 27.16 23.98
CA ALA A 119 -17.45 26.79 23.72
C ALA A 119 -16.49 26.69 24.93
N ALA A 120 -16.11 25.45 25.24
CA ALA A 120 -14.72 25.06 25.41
C ALA A 120 -14.64 23.53 25.25
N ASP A 121 -14.35 23.09 24.03
CA ASP A 121 -13.70 21.78 23.85
C ASP A 121 -12.37 21.88 24.59
N LEU A 122 -12.32 21.32 25.81
CA LEU A 122 -11.06 20.98 26.43
C LEU A 122 -10.51 19.79 25.66
N PRO A 123 -9.28 19.83 25.13
CA PRO A 123 -8.65 18.63 24.61
C PRO A 123 -8.58 17.65 25.78
N MET A 124 -9.19 16.46 25.60
CA MET A 124 -8.79 15.30 26.38
C MET A 124 -7.32 15.06 26.04
N GLU A 125 -6.41 15.66 26.81
CA GLU A 125 -5.04 15.20 26.90
C GLU A 125 -5.13 13.74 27.31
N MET A 126 -4.84 12.85 26.37
CA MET A 126 -4.47 11.49 26.71
C MET A 126 -3.46 11.57 27.84
N PRO A 127 -3.64 10.82 28.95
CA PRO A 127 -2.59 10.73 29.95
C PRO A 127 -1.29 10.37 29.21
N PRO A 128 -0.17 11.07 29.50
CA PRO A 128 1.09 10.78 28.84
C PRO A 128 1.34 9.27 28.96
N PRO A 129 1.78 8.60 27.89
CA PRO A 129 2.10 7.19 27.97
C PRO A 129 3.06 7.02 29.15
N LEU A 130 2.68 6.15 30.09
CA LEU A 130 3.56 5.74 31.18
C LEU A 130 4.94 5.46 30.57
N PRO A 131 6.03 6.04 31.10
CA PRO A 131 7.36 5.71 30.62
C PRO A 131 7.48 4.18 30.66
N PRO A 132 7.96 3.54 29.58
CA PRO A 132 8.13 2.09 29.57
C PRO A 132 8.93 1.73 30.81
N GLU A 133 8.45 0.72 31.56
CA GLU A 133 9.17 0.16 32.70
C GLU A 133 10.64 0.05 32.30
N ALA A 134 11.51 0.73 33.06
CA ALA A 134 12.93 0.71 32.77
C ALA A 134 13.36 -0.76 32.89
N ASP A 135 13.53 -1.43 31.75
CA ASP A 135 14.30 -2.66 31.69
C ASP A 135 15.61 -2.35 32.42
N ASP A 136 15.89 -3.02 33.54
CA ASP A 136 17.15 -2.93 34.30
C ASP A 136 18.30 -3.55 33.47
N TYR A 137 18.46 -3.08 32.24
CA TYR A 137 19.46 -3.50 31.29
C TYR A 137 20.70 -2.65 31.50
N ALA A 138 21.75 -3.27 32.04
CA ALA A 138 22.98 -2.60 32.45
C ALA A 138 23.66 -1.77 31.34
N PHE A 139 23.39 -2.06 30.06
CA PHE A 139 23.96 -1.36 28.90
C PHE A 139 22.94 -0.48 28.15
N ALA A 140 21.82 -0.09 28.77
CA ALA A 140 20.77 0.68 28.10
C ALA A 140 21.26 2.01 27.49
N GLU A 141 22.10 2.77 28.20
CA GLU A 141 22.65 4.03 27.69
C GLU A 141 23.62 3.81 26.52
N ALA A 142 24.45 2.77 26.59
CA ALA A 142 25.34 2.37 25.51
C ALA A 142 24.55 1.92 24.27
N GLU A 143 23.48 1.14 24.45
CA GLU A 143 22.58 0.73 23.37
C GLU A 143 21.90 1.95 22.73
N ALA A 144 21.45 2.92 23.53
CA ALA A 144 20.83 4.17 23.04
C ALA A 144 21.81 5.03 22.22
N PHE A 145 23.09 5.09 22.63
CA PHE A 145 24.14 5.75 21.85
C PHE A 145 24.35 5.07 20.49
N ILE A 146 24.49 3.74 20.47
CA ILE A 146 24.65 2.96 19.23
C ILE A 146 23.42 3.10 18.34
N ALA A 147 22.22 3.02 18.90
CA ALA A 147 20.95 3.25 18.22
C ALA A 147 20.92 4.63 17.53
N THR A 148 21.37 5.68 18.22
CA THR A 148 21.43 7.04 17.67
C THR A 148 22.39 7.11 16.48
N GLN A 149 23.61 6.60 16.62
CA GLN A 149 24.61 6.59 15.55
C GLN A 149 24.17 5.78 14.32
N MET A 150 23.55 4.61 14.53
CA MET A 150 22.97 3.81 13.47
C MET A 150 21.81 4.50 12.77
N GLY A 151 20.92 5.12 13.56
CA GLY A 151 19.78 5.86 13.04
C GLY A 151 20.21 7.04 12.16
N GLU A 152 21.19 7.83 12.60
CA GLU A 152 21.76 8.90 11.78
C GLU A 152 22.43 8.39 10.50
N ALA A 153 23.15 7.26 10.57
CA ALA A 153 23.77 6.65 9.40
C ALA A 153 22.70 6.18 8.39
N LEU A 154 21.59 5.62 8.87
CA LEU A 154 20.46 5.23 8.03
C LEU A 154 19.78 6.46 7.41
N ASP A 155 19.52 7.51 8.19
CA ASP A 155 18.93 8.77 7.71
C ASP A 155 19.78 9.38 6.57
N LYS A 156 21.10 9.43 6.76
CA LYS A 156 22.05 9.91 5.73
C LYS A 156 22.01 9.05 4.47
N ARG A 157 21.89 7.73 4.59
CA ARG A 157 21.80 6.80 3.45
C ARG A 157 20.48 6.96 2.69
N LEU A 158 19.35 7.02 3.40
CA LEU A 158 18.03 7.19 2.79
C LEU A 158 17.87 8.57 2.15
N ALA A 159 18.51 9.61 2.69
CA ALA A 159 18.53 10.93 2.08
C ALA A 159 19.12 10.91 0.65
N LEU A 160 20.05 10.00 0.35
CA LEU A 160 20.64 9.86 -1.00
C LEU A 160 19.64 9.38 -2.05
N MET A 161 18.55 8.74 -1.63
CA MET A 161 17.52 8.15 -2.48
C MET A 161 16.31 9.07 -2.68
N ARG A 162 16.26 10.22 -2.00
CA ARG A 162 15.11 11.14 -2.07
C ARG A 162 15.04 11.84 -3.43
N VAL A 163 13.83 11.94 -3.96
CA VAL A 163 13.52 12.64 -5.22
C VAL A 163 12.33 13.58 -4.97
N PRO A 164 12.34 14.81 -5.52
CA PRO A 164 11.18 15.68 -5.44
C PRO A 164 9.96 15.05 -6.09
N LEU A 165 8.78 15.39 -5.59
CA LEU A 165 7.52 14.97 -6.19
C LEU A 165 7.38 15.56 -7.60
N PRO A 166 7.02 14.76 -8.61
CA PRO A 166 6.77 15.27 -9.94
C PRO A 166 5.49 16.12 -9.98
N ALA A 167 5.51 17.19 -10.77
CA ALA A 167 4.35 18.05 -11.00
C ALA A 167 3.40 17.45 -12.05
N ILE A 168 2.14 17.90 -12.06
CA ILE A 168 1.18 17.54 -13.11
C ILE A 168 1.45 18.43 -14.34
N PRO A 169 1.53 17.87 -15.56
CA PRO A 169 1.41 16.45 -15.89
C PRO A 169 2.75 15.70 -15.80
N SER A 170 2.76 14.49 -15.25
CA SER A 170 3.96 13.64 -15.24
C SER A 170 3.65 12.15 -15.33
N VAL A 171 4.44 11.40 -16.11
CA VAL A 171 4.31 9.92 -16.15
C VAL A 171 4.59 9.24 -14.81
N ALA A 172 5.35 9.92 -13.94
CA ALA A 172 5.72 9.44 -12.61
C ALA A 172 4.79 9.96 -11.49
N TRP A 173 3.80 10.78 -11.82
CA TRP A 173 2.85 11.30 -10.85
C TRP A 173 2.07 10.18 -10.15
N CYS A 174 1.79 10.37 -8.86
CA CYS A 174 0.99 9.47 -8.03
C CYS A 174 0.12 10.30 -7.09
N LEU A 175 -1.18 10.02 -6.99
CA LEU A 175 -2.09 10.61 -6.01
C LEU A 175 -1.96 9.93 -4.65
N ASP A 176 -1.92 8.59 -4.61
CA ASP A 176 -1.98 7.83 -3.36
C ASP A 176 -0.76 8.12 -2.46
N GLN A 177 0.41 7.75 -2.97
CA GLN A 177 1.71 8.05 -2.37
C GLN A 177 2.80 7.87 -3.42
N PRO A 178 3.89 8.64 -3.39
CA PRO A 178 5.05 8.36 -4.22
C PRO A 178 5.70 7.04 -3.80
N PHE A 179 6.72 6.62 -4.54
CA PHE A 179 7.52 5.45 -4.17
C PHE A 179 8.04 5.58 -2.73
N PHE A 180 7.86 4.53 -1.92
CA PHE A 180 8.00 4.59 -0.46
C PHE A 180 9.36 5.11 0.02
N LEU A 181 10.44 4.89 -0.74
CA LEU A 181 11.78 5.40 -0.40
C LEU A 181 11.96 6.91 -0.62
N PHE A 182 11.06 7.54 -1.38
CA PHE A 182 11.08 9.00 -1.57
C PHE A 182 10.32 9.72 -0.46
N VAL A 183 9.55 8.98 0.35
CA VAL A 183 8.73 9.50 1.44
C VAL A 183 9.57 9.63 2.72
N PRO A 184 9.60 10.81 3.37
CA PRO A 184 10.35 11.00 4.63
C PRO A 184 9.92 10.06 5.76
N GLN A 185 8.62 9.72 5.82
CA GLN A 185 8.03 8.86 6.84
C GLN A 185 8.67 7.47 6.86
N PHE A 186 9.06 6.93 5.71
CA PHE A 186 9.75 5.63 5.64
C PHE A 186 11.05 5.61 6.44
N ALA A 187 11.82 6.70 6.41
CA ALA A 187 13.07 6.78 7.15
C ALA A 187 12.84 6.66 8.66
N ALA A 188 11.80 7.31 9.19
CA ALA A 188 11.44 7.21 10.59
C ALA A 188 11.04 5.77 10.99
N ILE A 189 10.24 5.09 10.17
CA ILE A 189 9.82 3.69 10.41
C ILE A 189 11.03 2.75 10.38
N ALA A 190 11.86 2.84 9.33
CA ALA A 190 13.03 2.00 9.16
C ALA A 190 14.05 2.22 10.29
N LYS A 191 14.25 3.48 10.70
CA LYS A 191 15.07 3.85 11.86
C LYS A 191 14.55 3.20 13.12
N ALA A 192 13.29 3.44 13.49
CA ALA A 192 12.69 2.88 14.71
C ALA A 192 12.74 1.35 14.74
N PHE A 193 12.54 0.70 13.58
CA PHE A 193 12.60 -0.75 13.48
C PHE A 193 14.03 -1.32 13.65
N ILE A 194 15.02 -0.70 13.00
CA ILE A 194 16.42 -1.16 13.09
C ILE A 194 17.00 -0.86 14.47
N THR A 195 16.78 0.34 15.01
CA THR A 195 17.37 0.78 16.28
C THR A 195 16.63 0.27 17.51
N GLY A 196 15.42 -0.29 17.34
CA GLY A 196 14.64 -0.91 18.40
C GLY A 196 14.66 -2.44 18.29
N PRO A 197 13.65 -3.07 17.69
CA PRO A 197 13.52 -4.53 17.63
C PRO A 197 14.77 -5.28 17.15
N ILE A 198 15.43 -4.79 16.09
CA ILE A 198 16.59 -5.48 15.51
C ILE A 198 17.83 -5.33 16.39
N LEU A 199 18.10 -4.12 16.92
CA LEU A 199 19.24 -3.88 17.80
C LEU A 199 19.14 -4.68 19.10
N ARG A 200 17.93 -4.76 19.68
CA ARG A 200 17.66 -5.58 20.88
C ARG A 200 17.98 -7.06 20.66
N ARG A 201 17.66 -7.60 19.48
CA ARG A 201 18.01 -8.98 19.11
C ARG A 201 19.52 -9.19 18.99
N CYS A 202 20.30 -8.13 18.77
CA CYS A 202 21.74 -8.19 18.64
C CYS A 202 22.50 -8.04 19.97
N ARG A 203 21.80 -7.85 21.11
CA ARG A 203 22.40 -7.60 22.44
C ARG A 203 23.52 -8.60 22.78
N ASP A 204 23.23 -9.89 22.76
CA ASP A 204 24.20 -10.95 23.09
C ASP A 204 25.50 -10.86 22.28
N GLY A 205 25.40 -10.46 21.00
CA GLY A 205 26.55 -10.30 20.12
C GLY A 205 27.31 -8.99 20.33
N LEU A 206 26.64 -7.94 20.80
CA LEU A 206 27.18 -6.60 20.98
C LEU A 206 27.74 -6.36 22.39
N GLU A 207 27.20 -7.01 23.41
CA GLU A 207 27.55 -6.78 24.82
C GLU A 207 29.05 -6.87 25.08
N LYS A 208 29.66 -8.02 24.76
CA LYS A 208 31.08 -8.26 25.03
C LYS A 208 32.03 -7.55 24.06
N ARG A 209 31.55 -7.17 22.88
CA ARG A 209 32.39 -6.68 21.76
C ARG A 209 32.38 -5.16 21.64
N VAL A 210 31.28 -4.54 22.03
CA VAL A 210 31.00 -3.12 21.81
C VAL A 210 30.46 -2.46 23.07
N LEU A 211 29.35 -2.94 23.64
CA LEU A 211 28.64 -2.20 24.70
C LEU A 211 29.46 -2.12 25.99
N SER A 212 30.18 -3.18 26.35
CA SER A 212 31.05 -3.19 27.54
C SER A 212 32.26 -2.24 27.45
N ARG A 213 32.55 -1.72 26.26
CA ARG A 213 33.65 -0.77 26.01
C ARG A 213 33.19 0.68 26.03
N VAL A 214 31.88 0.92 26.13
CA VAL A 214 31.32 2.26 26.22
C VAL A 214 31.42 2.72 27.67
N ASP A 215 32.19 3.78 27.90
CA ASP A 215 32.34 4.43 29.20
C ASP A 215 31.63 5.80 29.22
N TYR A 216 31.57 6.41 30.40
CA TYR A 216 30.92 7.72 30.58
C TYR A 216 31.58 8.82 29.74
N GLU A 217 32.89 8.73 29.50
CA GLU A 217 33.60 9.72 28.67
C GLU A 217 33.18 9.64 27.20
N ILE A 218 32.99 8.42 26.67
CA ILE A 218 32.42 8.20 25.34
C ILE A 218 30.99 8.74 25.29
N LEU A 219 30.16 8.53 26.32
CA LEU A 219 28.78 9.02 26.28
C LEU A 219 28.66 10.54 26.33
N THR A 220 29.64 11.25 26.89
CA THR A 220 29.55 12.70 27.14
C THR A 220 30.38 13.58 26.19
N LYS A 221 31.49 13.08 25.64
CA LYS A 221 32.41 13.88 24.80
C LYS A 221 32.27 13.55 23.30
N PRO A 222 31.91 14.51 22.43
CA PRO A 222 31.63 14.24 21.01
C PRO A 222 32.86 13.74 20.23
N ASP A 223 34.06 14.25 20.53
CA ASP A 223 35.29 13.81 19.85
C ASP A 223 35.61 12.34 20.15
N ARG A 224 35.33 11.89 21.39
CA ARG A 224 35.49 10.49 21.80
C ARG A 224 34.42 9.61 21.17
N GLN A 225 33.17 10.09 21.05
CA GLN A 225 32.10 9.39 20.34
C GLN A 225 32.49 9.10 18.88
N ALA A 226 32.99 10.11 18.18
CA ALA A 226 33.37 9.98 16.78
C ALA A 226 34.52 8.99 16.59
N ALA A 227 35.56 9.07 17.44
CA ALA A 227 36.69 8.14 17.41
C ALA A 227 36.24 6.69 17.72
N PHE A 228 35.48 6.51 18.80
CA PHE A 228 34.96 5.20 19.19
C PHE A 228 34.08 4.59 18.10
N TRP A 229 33.15 5.37 17.54
CA TRP A 229 32.29 4.90 16.46
C TRP A 229 33.10 4.51 15.22
N GLY A 230 34.15 5.28 14.88
CA GLY A 230 35.08 4.92 13.81
C GLY A 230 35.66 3.50 13.96
N ASP A 231 36.00 3.12 15.18
CA ASP A 231 36.61 1.82 15.49
C ASP A 231 35.60 0.67 15.56
N VAL A 232 34.41 0.90 16.13
CA VAL A 232 33.45 -0.18 16.42
C VAL A 232 32.34 -0.33 15.38
N ARG A 233 32.15 0.64 14.48
CA ARG A 233 31.05 0.66 13.51
C ARG A 233 30.96 -0.62 12.68
N GLU A 234 32.08 -1.16 12.22
CA GLU A 234 32.09 -2.38 11.41
C GLU A 234 31.64 -3.60 12.22
N LEU A 235 31.99 -3.68 13.51
CA LEU A 235 31.55 -4.75 14.39
C LEU A 235 30.04 -4.70 14.63
N VAL A 236 29.50 -3.50 14.84
CA VAL A 236 28.05 -3.28 15.01
C VAL A 236 27.29 -3.65 13.74
N LEU A 237 27.74 -3.14 12.58
CA LEU A 237 27.12 -3.44 11.30
C LEU A 237 27.17 -4.93 10.97
N LYS A 238 28.27 -5.62 11.30
CA LYS A 238 28.40 -7.06 11.12
C LYS A 238 27.39 -7.84 11.97
N ALA A 239 27.22 -7.49 13.24
CA ALA A 239 26.25 -8.15 14.11
C ALA A 239 24.81 -7.99 13.58
N VAL A 240 24.47 -6.77 13.12
CA VAL A 240 23.16 -6.46 12.54
C VAL A 240 22.95 -7.17 11.20
N ASP A 241 23.97 -7.20 10.33
CA ASP A 241 23.93 -7.92 9.04
C ASP A 241 23.72 -9.43 9.22
N GLU A 242 24.42 -10.05 10.17
CA GLU A 242 24.25 -11.46 10.52
C GLU A 242 22.83 -11.75 11.04
N SER A 243 22.30 -10.87 11.90
CA SER A 243 20.94 -10.97 12.43
C SER A 243 19.88 -10.85 11.33
N LEU A 244 19.97 -9.83 10.49
CA LEU A 244 19.07 -9.62 9.35
C LEU A 244 19.15 -10.75 8.33
N THR A 245 20.34 -11.31 8.10
CA THR A 245 20.52 -12.46 7.20
C THR A 245 19.81 -13.70 7.74
N LYS A 246 19.96 -14.01 9.04
CA LYS A 246 19.23 -15.12 9.68
C LYS A 246 17.72 -14.90 9.60
N LEU A 247 17.24 -13.72 9.96
CA LEU A 247 15.82 -13.38 9.87
C LEU A 247 15.27 -13.49 8.44
N ALA A 248 16.02 -13.05 7.43
CA ALA A 248 15.64 -13.20 6.03
C ALA A 248 15.52 -14.68 5.62
N THR A 249 16.44 -15.54 6.07
CA THR A 249 16.35 -16.98 5.79
C THR A 249 15.14 -17.61 6.48
N HIS A 250 14.90 -17.31 7.75
CA HIS A 250 13.76 -17.82 8.49
C HIS A 250 12.42 -17.35 7.91
N LEU A 251 12.31 -16.09 7.50
CA LEU A 251 11.12 -15.55 6.86
C LEU A 251 10.80 -16.29 5.55
N LYS A 252 11.80 -16.49 4.68
CA LYS A 252 11.62 -17.23 3.42
C LYS A 252 11.23 -18.68 3.64
N THR A 253 11.81 -19.35 4.64
CA THR A 253 11.43 -20.72 4.99
C THR A 253 9.99 -20.77 5.51
N ALA A 254 9.58 -19.79 6.32
CA ALA A 254 8.22 -19.67 6.82
C ALA A 254 7.19 -19.48 5.69
N GLU A 255 7.47 -18.55 4.76
CA GLU A 255 6.65 -18.29 3.57
C GLU A 255 6.55 -19.53 2.67
N ALA A 256 7.66 -20.25 2.46
CA ALA A 256 7.66 -21.48 1.68
C ALA A 256 6.82 -22.60 2.33
N LYS A 257 6.90 -22.75 3.66
CA LYS A 257 6.06 -23.70 4.42
C LYS A 257 4.58 -23.33 4.33
N GLN A 258 4.23 -22.05 4.48
CA GLN A 258 2.86 -21.57 4.35
C GLN A 258 2.31 -21.75 2.93
N ALA A 259 3.10 -21.44 1.90
CA ALA A 259 2.72 -21.67 0.51
C ALA A 259 2.51 -23.17 0.21
N ALA A 260 3.32 -24.05 0.81
CA ALA A 260 3.14 -25.50 0.68
C ALA A 260 1.86 -26.00 1.37
N ILE A 261 1.52 -25.46 2.55
CA ILE A 261 0.25 -25.74 3.23
C ILE A 261 -0.93 -25.32 2.34
N ALA A 262 -0.92 -24.09 1.82
CA ALA A 262 -1.98 -23.57 0.97
C ALA A 262 -2.20 -24.40 -0.31
N ARG A 263 -1.13 -24.99 -0.88
CA ARG A 263 -1.22 -25.86 -2.07
C ARG A 263 -1.70 -27.27 -1.77
N THR A 264 -1.34 -27.82 -0.62
CA THR A 264 -1.57 -29.24 -0.30
C THR A 264 -2.80 -29.47 0.57
N GLY A 265 -3.36 -28.41 1.18
CA GLY A 265 -4.46 -28.52 2.15
C GLY A 265 -4.08 -29.30 3.41
N ASN A 266 -2.81 -29.65 3.58
CA ASN A 266 -2.30 -30.39 4.74
C ASN A 266 -1.97 -29.41 5.87
N GLU A 267 -3.01 -28.77 6.38
CA GLU A 267 -2.96 -28.12 7.69
C GLU A 267 -2.86 -29.20 8.77
N GLY A 268 -1.64 -29.59 9.13
CA GLY A 268 -1.39 -30.16 10.44
C GLY A 268 -1.89 -31.59 10.72
N LYS A 269 -2.02 -32.48 9.73
CA LYS A 269 -2.17 -33.90 10.06
C LYS A 269 -0.85 -34.44 10.63
N GLU A 270 -0.83 -34.74 11.93
CA GLU A 270 0.28 -35.43 12.60
C GLU A 270 0.63 -36.69 11.78
N GLY A 271 1.83 -36.74 11.22
CA GLY A 271 2.30 -37.91 10.49
C GLY A 271 2.78 -38.96 11.46
N PHE A 272 2.20 -40.16 11.45
CA PHE A 272 2.79 -41.31 12.13
C PHE A 272 3.74 -42.00 11.16
N LYS A 273 5.04 -42.02 11.47
CA LYS A 273 6.04 -42.80 10.70
C LYS A 273 6.36 -44.07 11.48
N LEU A 274 6.24 -45.23 10.82
CA LEU A 274 6.70 -46.50 11.38
C LEU A 274 8.23 -46.48 11.38
N VAL A 275 8.84 -46.48 12.57
CA VAL A 275 10.29 -46.52 12.74
C VAL A 275 10.64 -47.81 13.47
N ASN A 276 11.63 -48.55 12.95
CA ASN A 276 12.19 -49.71 13.64
C ASN A 276 12.96 -49.21 14.87
N LYS A 277 12.39 -49.38 16.06
CA LYS A 277 13.05 -49.06 17.32
C LYS A 277 13.43 -50.35 18.04
N ALA A 278 14.65 -50.41 18.55
CA ALA A 278 15.08 -51.48 19.44
C ALA A 278 14.32 -51.35 20.76
N VAL A 279 13.44 -52.30 21.05
CA VAL A 279 12.66 -52.37 22.29
C VAL A 279 13.19 -53.55 23.10
N THR A 280 13.61 -53.27 24.33
CA THR A 280 14.09 -54.29 25.26
C THR A 280 12.92 -54.80 26.09
N LYS A 281 12.52 -56.06 25.90
CA LYS A 281 11.43 -56.70 26.67
C LYS A 281 11.97 -57.77 27.62
N PRO A 282 11.36 -57.95 28.80
CA PRO A 282 11.70 -59.06 29.68
C PRO A 282 11.39 -60.39 28.99
N ARG A 283 12.29 -61.36 29.13
CA ARG A 283 12.07 -62.74 28.63
C ARG A 283 11.16 -63.46 29.61
N ASN A 284 9.90 -63.62 29.24
CA ASN A 284 8.94 -64.36 30.05
C ASN A 284 9.03 -65.85 29.74
N TYR A 285 9.23 -66.66 30.79
CA TYR A 285 9.17 -68.11 30.73
C TYR A 285 7.95 -68.57 31.53
N ASN A 286 7.19 -69.50 30.97
CA ASN A 286 6.08 -70.14 31.66
C ASN A 286 6.46 -71.62 31.85
N ILE A 287 6.70 -72.01 33.11
CA ILE A 287 7.03 -73.39 33.47
C ILE A 287 6.01 -73.85 34.50
N LEU A 288 5.29 -74.93 34.19
CA LEU A 288 4.30 -75.56 35.08
C LEU A 288 3.20 -74.59 35.59
N GLY A 289 2.80 -73.63 34.75
CA GLY A 289 1.70 -72.71 35.05
C GLY A 289 2.08 -71.47 35.86
N VAL A 290 3.37 -71.27 36.16
CA VAL A 290 3.89 -70.06 36.80
C VAL A 290 4.71 -69.27 35.80
N GLU A 291 4.28 -68.04 35.52
CA GLU A 291 5.02 -67.11 34.66
C GLU A 291 6.07 -66.34 35.47
N PHE A 292 7.32 -66.38 35.04
CA PHE A 292 8.38 -65.54 35.59
C PHE A 292 9.27 -64.96 34.49
N ALA A 293 9.69 -63.71 34.71
CA ALA A 293 10.55 -62.97 33.79
C ALA A 293 12.03 -63.18 34.15
N LEU A 294 12.85 -63.68 33.22
CA LEU A 294 14.28 -63.88 33.42
C LEU A 294 15.10 -63.28 32.27
N GLY A 295 15.82 -62.20 32.54
CA GLY A 295 16.66 -61.48 31.57
C GLY A 295 15.87 -60.59 30.60
N GLN A 296 16.57 -59.94 29.68
CA GLN A 296 16.00 -59.01 28.70
C GLN A 296 16.43 -59.38 27.28
N VAL A 297 15.55 -59.20 26.29
CA VAL A 297 15.86 -59.31 24.86
C VAL A 297 15.54 -58.02 24.16
N THR A 298 16.50 -57.52 23.40
CA THR A 298 16.33 -56.38 22.51
C THR A 298 15.84 -56.87 21.15
N THR A 299 14.56 -56.65 20.85
CA THR A 299 13.98 -56.92 19.51
C THR A 299 13.70 -55.61 18.79
N THR A 300 13.91 -55.56 17.47
CA THR A 300 13.52 -54.42 16.64
C THR A 300 12.03 -54.50 16.33
N GLU A 301 11.22 -53.61 16.91
CA GLU A 301 9.78 -53.51 16.61
C GLU A 301 9.49 -52.24 15.78
N GLN A 302 8.56 -52.37 14.84
CA GLN A 302 8.03 -51.22 14.09
C GLN A 302 7.07 -50.43 14.99
N VAL A 303 7.55 -49.32 15.54
CA VAL A 303 6.74 -48.45 16.40
C VAL A 303 6.25 -47.26 15.59
N LYS A 304 4.94 -46.96 15.67
CA LYS A 304 4.39 -45.71 15.12
C LYS A 304 4.88 -44.54 15.98
N VAL A 305 5.86 -43.79 15.47
CA VAL A 305 6.36 -42.59 16.12
C VAL A 305 5.62 -41.37 15.57
N LYS A 306 5.14 -40.50 16.45
CA LYS A 306 4.60 -39.19 16.07
C LYS A 306 5.72 -38.34 15.50
N VAL A 307 5.60 -37.96 14.23
CA VAL A 307 6.49 -37.00 13.58
C VAL A 307 5.80 -35.64 13.59
N PRO A 308 6.51 -34.54 13.92
CA PRO A 308 5.94 -33.21 13.83
C PRO A 308 5.38 -32.95 12.41
N PRO A 309 4.35 -32.10 12.28
CA PRO A 309 3.74 -31.80 11.00
C PRO A 309 4.80 -31.37 9.98
N PRO A 310 4.70 -31.81 8.71
CA PRO A 310 5.73 -31.57 7.70
C PRO A 310 5.98 -30.07 7.42
N TYR A 311 5.05 -29.19 7.81
CA TYR A 311 5.12 -27.75 7.60
C TYR A 311 4.95 -26.94 8.90
N LYS A 312 5.23 -27.53 10.07
CA LYS A 312 5.19 -26.79 11.33
C LYS A 312 6.26 -25.69 11.31
N LEU A 313 5.84 -24.46 11.63
CA LEU A 313 6.75 -23.33 11.77
C LEU A 313 7.61 -23.48 13.03
N GLU A 314 8.90 -23.19 12.89
CA GLU A 314 9.83 -23.15 14.01
C GLU A 314 9.71 -21.82 14.80
N PRO A 315 10.11 -21.77 16.08
CA PRO A 315 10.03 -20.53 16.86
C PRO A 315 10.71 -19.33 16.21
N ASN A 316 11.89 -19.54 15.60
CA ASN A 316 12.64 -18.50 14.90
C ASN A 316 11.94 -18.02 13.61
N GLU A 317 11.16 -18.90 12.96
CA GLU A 317 10.36 -18.57 11.77
C GLU A 317 9.14 -17.74 12.15
N ILE A 318 8.48 -18.10 13.25
CA ILE A 318 7.36 -17.35 13.82
C ILE A 318 7.83 -15.95 14.23
N GLU A 319 8.94 -15.87 14.95
CA GLU A 319 9.53 -14.59 15.36
C GLU A 319 9.86 -13.70 14.15
N ALA A 320 10.45 -14.26 13.10
CA ALA A 320 10.75 -13.50 11.88
C ALA A 320 9.48 -12.96 11.21
N GLN A 321 8.40 -13.75 11.16
CA GLN A 321 7.10 -13.30 10.66
C GLN A 321 6.48 -12.21 11.55
N GLU A 322 6.55 -12.36 12.86
CA GLU A 322 6.05 -11.35 13.81
C GLU A 322 6.81 -10.02 13.69
N LEU A 323 8.14 -10.07 13.57
CA LEU A 323 8.96 -8.87 13.38
C LEU A 323 8.67 -8.19 12.05
N MET A 324 8.53 -8.96 10.96
CA MET A 324 8.14 -8.41 9.65
C MET A 324 6.71 -7.84 9.68
N GLY A 325 5.80 -8.50 10.40
CA GLY A 325 4.45 -8.00 10.67
C GLY A 325 4.49 -6.66 11.40
N LYS A 326 5.25 -6.56 12.50
CA LYS A 326 5.45 -5.30 13.25
C LYS A 326 6.00 -4.18 12.35
N PHE A 327 6.95 -4.47 11.48
CA PHE A 327 7.50 -3.50 10.53
C PHE A 327 6.43 -2.98 9.56
N ARG A 328 5.68 -3.90 8.93
CA ARG A 328 4.61 -3.56 7.97
C ARG A 328 3.45 -2.84 8.63
N THR A 329 3.05 -3.27 9.82
CA THR A 329 2.03 -2.61 10.62
C THR A 329 2.47 -1.21 11.01
N GLY A 330 3.72 -1.03 11.46
CA GLY A 330 4.27 0.31 11.74
C GLY A 330 4.27 1.22 10.52
N ALA A 331 4.59 0.68 9.34
CA ALA A 331 4.52 1.43 8.09
C ALA A 331 3.09 1.83 7.71
N ALA A 332 2.14 0.91 7.83
CA ALA A 332 0.73 1.18 7.55
C ALA A 332 0.15 2.28 8.48
N HIS A 333 0.49 2.27 9.77
CA HIS A 333 0.08 3.30 10.72
C HIS A 333 0.62 4.70 10.36
N ALA A 334 1.81 4.76 9.77
CA ALA A 334 2.40 6.00 9.29
C ALA A 334 1.95 6.37 7.84
N GLY A 335 1.00 5.64 7.28
CA GLY A 335 0.47 5.87 5.94
C GLY A 335 1.42 5.46 4.80
N VAL A 336 2.41 4.59 5.07
CA VAL A 336 3.37 4.12 4.06
C VAL A 336 3.00 2.70 3.63
N LYS A 337 2.59 2.55 2.37
CA LYS A 337 2.37 1.24 1.76
C LYS A 337 3.70 0.64 1.30
N LEU A 338 4.15 -0.41 1.99
CA LEU A 338 5.38 -1.14 1.65
C LEU A 338 5.08 -2.27 0.65
N PRO A 339 5.95 -2.46 -0.37
CA PRO A 339 5.87 -3.64 -1.24
C PRO A 339 6.33 -4.89 -0.48
N ASP A 340 5.90 -6.07 -0.93
CA ASP A 340 6.25 -7.34 -0.27
C ASP A 340 7.76 -7.60 -0.22
N SER A 341 8.48 -7.10 -1.21
CA SER A 341 9.93 -7.21 -1.31
C SER A 341 10.69 -6.29 -0.33
N ALA A 342 10.03 -5.38 0.38
CA ALA A 342 10.64 -4.58 1.45
C ALA A 342 10.82 -5.41 2.74
N ASP A 343 11.66 -6.44 2.64
CA ASP A 343 11.92 -7.44 3.67
C ASP A 343 13.24 -7.21 4.43
N PHE A 344 13.67 -8.18 5.25
CA PHE A 344 14.94 -8.12 5.97
C PHE A 344 16.16 -8.05 5.04
N GLN A 345 16.09 -8.68 3.85
CA GLN A 345 17.17 -8.64 2.86
C GLN A 345 17.29 -7.24 2.25
N PHE A 346 16.17 -6.56 2.03
CA PHE A 346 16.16 -5.17 1.62
C PHE A 346 16.74 -4.25 2.71
N LEU A 347 16.30 -4.38 3.97
CA LEU A 347 16.85 -3.59 5.08
C LEU A 347 18.37 -3.78 5.24
N ARG A 348 18.83 -5.02 5.11
CA ARG A 348 20.27 -5.35 5.09
C ARG A 348 21.00 -4.63 3.95
N THR A 349 20.41 -4.65 2.75
CA THR A 349 20.95 -3.96 1.58
C THR A 349 21.09 -2.46 1.83
N LEU A 350 20.09 -1.83 2.45
CA LEU A 350 20.13 -0.40 2.80
C LEU A 350 21.28 -0.05 3.77
N LEU A 351 21.60 -0.93 4.71
CA LEU A 351 22.65 -0.67 5.70
C LEU A 351 24.07 -0.83 5.14
N ASN A 352 24.25 -1.70 4.14
CA ASN A 352 25.58 -2.19 3.74
C ASN A 352 26.04 -1.78 2.34
N PHE A 353 25.23 -1.08 1.55
CA PHE A 353 25.66 -0.66 0.22
C PHE A 353 26.79 0.39 0.25
N ASN A 354 27.61 0.41 -0.79
CA ASN A 354 28.65 1.42 -0.98
C ASN A 354 28.02 2.75 -1.41
N THR A 355 27.96 3.72 -0.48
CA THR A 355 27.33 5.03 -0.72
C THR A 355 28.03 5.86 -1.78
N ARG A 356 29.37 5.81 -1.85
CA ARG A 356 30.17 6.56 -2.83
C ARG A 356 29.91 6.05 -4.25
N LEU A 357 29.98 4.73 -4.43
CA LEU A 357 29.69 4.10 -5.72
C LEU A 357 28.23 4.35 -6.12
N PHE A 358 27.29 4.24 -5.18
CA PHE A 358 25.88 4.51 -5.45
C PHE A 358 25.63 5.96 -5.91
N ILE A 359 26.24 6.95 -5.25
CA ILE A 359 26.13 8.36 -5.66
C ILE A 359 26.70 8.56 -7.06
N GLN A 360 27.89 8.00 -7.34
CA GLN A 360 28.51 8.08 -8.65
C GLN A 360 27.62 7.50 -9.75
N SER A 361 27.12 6.27 -9.54
CA SER A 361 26.22 5.62 -10.50
C SER A 361 24.87 6.33 -10.63
N ARG A 362 24.33 6.87 -9.54
CA ARG A 362 23.11 7.69 -9.56
C ARG A 362 23.30 8.92 -10.44
N ASP A 363 24.36 9.69 -10.20
CA ASP A 363 24.59 10.95 -10.90
C ASP A 363 24.94 10.69 -12.38
N GLU A 364 25.72 9.64 -12.68
CA GLU A 364 25.97 9.17 -14.05
C GLU A 364 24.66 8.77 -14.75
N LEU A 365 23.87 7.88 -14.16
CA LEU A 365 22.65 7.37 -14.80
C LEU A 365 21.57 8.44 -14.96
N ILE A 366 21.39 9.33 -13.99
CA ILE A 366 20.45 10.46 -14.11
C ILE A 366 20.95 11.45 -15.16
N GLY A 367 22.25 11.75 -15.19
CA GLY A 367 22.84 12.62 -16.21
C GLY A 367 22.68 12.06 -17.62
N LEU A 368 22.97 10.77 -17.80
CA LEU A 368 22.75 10.06 -19.07
C LEU A 368 21.27 10.01 -19.44
N ALA A 369 20.39 9.70 -18.48
CA ALA A 369 18.96 9.68 -18.70
C ALA A 369 18.42 11.03 -19.12
N ALA A 370 18.95 12.14 -18.61
CA ALA A 370 18.50 13.49 -18.94
C ALA A 370 19.01 14.01 -20.30
N HIS A 371 20.06 13.41 -20.87
CA HIS A 371 20.68 13.87 -22.11
C HIS A 371 19.92 13.39 -23.35
N GLU A 372 19.58 14.30 -24.27
CA GLU A 372 18.72 14.00 -25.43
C GLU A 372 19.35 13.01 -26.42
N ASP A 373 20.68 13.09 -26.59
CA ASP A 373 21.44 12.20 -27.49
C ASP A 373 21.67 10.77 -26.92
N THR A 374 21.33 10.53 -25.66
CA THR A 374 21.53 9.20 -25.06
C THR A 374 20.57 8.20 -25.66
N THR A 375 21.12 7.25 -26.43
CA THR A 375 20.32 6.15 -26.98
C THR A 375 19.84 5.21 -25.87
N ALA A 376 18.64 4.66 -26.03
CA ALA A 376 18.07 3.69 -25.10
C ALA A 376 18.97 2.43 -24.94
N GLY A 377 19.67 2.05 -26.01
CA GLY A 377 20.64 0.94 -25.99
C GLY A 377 21.82 1.24 -25.06
N PHE A 378 22.46 2.40 -25.21
CA PHE A 378 23.58 2.80 -24.35
C PHE A 378 23.17 2.92 -22.88
N LEU A 379 21.99 3.51 -22.60
CA LEU A 379 21.48 3.59 -21.23
C LEU A 379 21.22 2.21 -20.62
N SER A 380 20.71 1.28 -21.42
CA SER A 380 20.49 -0.11 -20.99
C SER A 380 21.81 -0.84 -20.69
N GLU A 381 22.86 -0.60 -21.47
CA GLU A 381 24.20 -1.15 -21.18
C GLU A 381 24.76 -0.63 -19.85
N ARG A 382 24.58 0.67 -19.59
CA ARG A 382 25.00 1.31 -18.32
C ARG A 382 24.20 0.79 -17.13
N LEU A 383 22.89 0.58 -17.28
CA LEU A 383 22.07 -0.09 -16.28
C LEU A 383 22.52 -1.53 -16.03
N ARG A 384 22.89 -2.26 -17.08
CA ARG A 384 23.42 -3.63 -16.96
C ARG A 384 24.77 -3.68 -16.24
N ALA A 385 25.58 -2.63 -16.35
CA ALA A 385 26.81 -2.48 -15.57
C ALA A 385 26.50 -2.20 -14.08
N ALA A 386 25.48 -1.39 -13.80
CA ALA A 386 24.99 -1.17 -12.44
C ALA A 386 24.44 -2.47 -11.80
N ASP A 387 23.71 -3.29 -12.55
CA ASP A 387 23.23 -4.62 -12.10
C ASP A 387 24.36 -5.57 -11.68
N LYS A 388 25.58 -5.41 -12.22
CA LYS A 388 26.74 -6.20 -11.78
C LYS A 388 27.33 -5.71 -10.46
N SER A 389 27.10 -4.44 -10.13
CA SER A 389 27.72 -3.75 -8.98
C SER A 389 26.78 -3.71 -7.77
N PHE A 390 25.48 -3.76 -8.01
CA PHE A 390 24.44 -3.59 -7.01
C PHE A 390 23.47 -4.76 -7.00
N THR A 391 22.84 -4.99 -5.84
CA THR A 391 21.67 -5.87 -5.74
C THR A 391 20.50 -5.30 -6.53
N ASN A 392 19.59 -6.17 -7.01
CA ASN A 392 18.38 -5.77 -7.74
C ASN A 392 17.58 -4.65 -7.02
N TYR A 393 17.51 -4.66 -5.69
CA TYR A 393 16.85 -3.58 -4.92
C TYR A 393 17.42 -2.19 -5.20
N LEU A 394 18.75 -2.05 -5.21
CA LEU A 394 19.41 -0.77 -5.42
C LEU A 394 19.36 -0.33 -6.88
N THR A 395 19.46 -1.27 -7.82
CA THR A 395 19.26 -0.94 -9.24
C THR A 395 17.84 -0.45 -9.47
N ASP A 396 16.84 -1.11 -8.88
CA ASP A 396 15.45 -0.67 -8.95
C ASP A 396 15.29 0.76 -8.40
N VAL A 397 15.94 1.09 -7.28
CA VAL A 397 15.94 2.46 -6.75
C VAL A 397 16.55 3.44 -7.75
N LEU A 398 17.69 3.14 -8.35
CA LEU A 398 18.32 4.00 -9.36
C LEU A 398 17.38 4.24 -10.55
N VAL A 399 16.75 3.18 -11.05
CA VAL A 399 15.78 3.26 -12.16
C VAL A 399 14.54 4.06 -11.76
N MET A 400 14.01 3.89 -10.55
CA MET A 400 12.90 4.70 -10.04
C MET A 400 13.27 6.18 -9.93
N MET A 401 14.51 6.49 -9.53
CA MET A 401 15.00 7.88 -9.48
C MET A 401 15.11 8.48 -10.88
N MET A 402 15.63 7.73 -11.85
CA MET A 402 15.68 8.15 -13.27
C MET A 402 14.27 8.38 -13.82
N PHE A 403 13.34 7.45 -13.59
CA PHE A 403 11.95 7.57 -14.06
C PHE A 403 11.23 8.76 -13.44
N THR A 404 11.45 9.02 -12.16
CA THR A 404 10.79 10.13 -11.47
C THR A 404 11.34 11.49 -11.91
N ARG A 405 12.64 11.59 -12.23
CA ARG A 405 13.27 12.86 -12.66
C ARG A 405 13.20 13.12 -14.16
N CYS A 406 13.29 12.06 -14.98
CA CYS A 406 13.48 12.15 -16.43
C CYS A 406 12.36 11.44 -17.20
N GLY A 407 11.28 11.02 -16.52
CA GLY A 407 10.15 10.29 -17.09
C GLY A 407 9.42 11.05 -18.20
N ASP A 408 9.39 12.37 -18.10
CA ASP A 408 8.66 13.23 -19.03
C ASP A 408 9.49 13.71 -20.23
N THR A 409 10.81 13.48 -20.21
CA THR A 409 11.72 13.93 -21.27
C THR A 409 12.20 12.75 -22.10
N SER A 410 13.08 11.95 -21.53
CA SER A 410 14.02 11.08 -22.25
C SER A 410 13.99 9.63 -21.72
N PHE A 411 13.81 9.42 -20.41
CA PHE A 411 13.63 8.10 -19.82
C PHE A 411 12.15 7.78 -19.60
N ARG A 412 11.40 7.72 -20.70
CA ARG A 412 9.93 7.63 -20.69
C ARG A 412 9.42 6.28 -20.18
N LEU A 413 8.10 6.17 -20.06
CA LEU A 413 7.41 4.96 -19.61
C LEU A 413 7.80 3.70 -20.40
N ALA A 414 8.08 3.83 -21.71
CA ALA A 414 8.55 2.72 -22.54
C ALA A 414 9.88 2.14 -22.06
N GLN A 415 10.85 3.00 -21.74
CA GLN A 415 12.15 2.60 -21.21
C GLN A 415 12.00 2.00 -19.80
N PHE A 416 11.20 2.62 -18.94
CA PHE A 416 10.91 2.10 -17.60
C PHE A 416 10.26 0.71 -17.64
N HIS A 417 9.27 0.52 -18.52
CA HIS A 417 8.65 -0.77 -18.78
C HIS A 417 9.64 -1.80 -19.33
N ALA A 418 10.49 -1.42 -20.29
CA ALA A 418 11.49 -2.32 -20.87
C ALA A 418 12.52 -2.84 -19.84
N VAL A 419 12.94 -1.99 -18.89
CA VAL A 419 13.84 -2.41 -17.78
C VAL A 419 13.20 -3.48 -16.89
N CYS A 420 11.87 -3.44 -16.75
CA CYS A 420 11.12 -4.40 -15.95
C CYS A 420 10.84 -5.71 -16.69
N VAL A 421 10.38 -5.61 -17.94
CA VAL A 421 9.97 -6.77 -18.73
C VAL A 421 11.16 -7.55 -19.25
N GLY A 422 12.21 -6.90 -19.74
CA GLY A 422 13.45 -7.55 -20.16
C GLY A 422 13.22 -8.86 -20.94
N SER A 423 13.72 -9.98 -20.38
CA SER A 423 13.54 -11.36 -20.88
C SER A 423 12.55 -12.20 -20.05
N ALA A 424 11.81 -11.57 -19.14
CA ALA A 424 10.88 -12.26 -18.25
C ALA A 424 9.66 -12.77 -19.04
N ARG A 425 9.27 -14.02 -18.77
CA ARG A 425 8.14 -14.70 -19.45
C ARG A 425 6.80 -14.47 -18.75
N ASP A 426 6.81 -14.20 -17.45
CA ASP A 426 5.62 -14.03 -16.62
C ASP A 426 5.83 -13.01 -15.47
N LYS A 427 4.74 -12.64 -14.79
CA LYS A 427 4.78 -11.70 -13.64
C LYS A 427 5.73 -12.17 -12.53
N SER A 428 5.79 -13.48 -12.24
CA SER A 428 6.67 -14.00 -11.19
C SER A 428 8.15 -13.83 -11.51
N ALA A 429 8.55 -14.06 -12.77
CA ALA A 429 9.90 -13.85 -13.23
C ALA A 429 10.27 -12.36 -13.21
N MET A 430 9.32 -11.47 -13.54
CA MET A 430 9.52 -10.02 -13.41
C MET A 430 9.79 -9.63 -11.96
N VAL A 431 8.98 -10.09 -11.02
CA VAL A 431 9.15 -9.81 -9.58
C VAL A 431 10.46 -10.37 -9.04
N ALA A 432 10.89 -11.54 -9.53
CA ALA A 432 12.18 -12.12 -9.14
C ALA A 432 13.38 -11.30 -9.66
N MET A 433 13.29 -10.74 -10.87
CA MET A 433 14.36 -9.91 -11.45
C MET A 433 14.35 -8.48 -10.89
N ARG A 434 13.17 -7.90 -10.66
CA ARG A 434 12.97 -6.52 -10.25
C ARG A 434 11.99 -6.48 -9.07
N PRO A 435 12.44 -6.29 -7.82
CA PRO A 435 11.59 -6.37 -6.63
C PRO A 435 10.58 -5.21 -6.49
N PHE A 436 10.85 -4.03 -7.04
CA PHE A 436 10.02 -2.84 -6.83
C PHE A 436 9.33 -2.34 -8.10
N ILE A 437 10.04 -2.39 -9.23
CA ILE A 437 9.53 -1.82 -10.50
C ILE A 437 8.20 -2.43 -10.96
N PRO A 438 7.96 -3.77 -10.90
CA PRO A 438 6.69 -4.34 -11.35
C PRO A 438 5.48 -3.79 -10.59
N ALA A 439 5.61 -3.64 -9.27
CA ALA A 439 4.56 -3.07 -8.42
C ALA A 439 4.32 -1.58 -8.75
N GLU A 440 5.38 -0.83 -9.02
CA GLU A 440 5.26 0.58 -9.41
C GLU A 440 4.69 0.77 -10.82
N LEU A 441 5.01 -0.12 -11.76
CA LEU A 441 4.39 -0.17 -13.09
C LEU A 441 2.90 -0.51 -13.01
N ALA A 442 2.53 -1.49 -12.19
CA ALA A 442 1.15 -1.89 -11.97
C ALA A 442 0.26 -0.73 -11.49
N ARG A 443 0.83 0.23 -10.74
CA ARG A 443 0.11 1.43 -10.29
C ARG A 443 -0.09 2.48 -11.38
N ARG A 444 0.79 2.55 -12.40
CA ARG A 444 0.81 3.66 -13.37
C ARG A 444 -0.51 3.87 -14.11
N PRO A 445 -1.20 2.84 -14.64
CA PRO A 445 -2.45 3.04 -15.36
C PRO A 445 -3.48 3.80 -14.52
N HIS A 446 -3.70 3.34 -13.29
CA HIS A 446 -4.66 3.93 -12.37
C HIS A 446 -4.29 5.38 -12.03
N GLU A 447 -3.03 5.61 -11.64
CA GLU A 447 -2.53 6.93 -11.25
C GLU A 447 -2.63 7.95 -12.40
N LEU A 448 -2.36 7.53 -13.65
CA LEU A 448 -2.50 8.41 -14.82
C LEU A 448 -3.96 8.72 -15.15
N ALA A 449 -4.88 7.76 -14.96
CA ALA A 449 -6.32 8.02 -15.11
C ALA A 449 -6.82 9.02 -14.05
N VAL A 450 -6.34 8.88 -12.82
CA VAL A 450 -6.58 9.82 -11.73
C VAL A 450 -5.95 11.18 -12.00
N GLN A 451 -4.77 11.23 -12.63
CA GLN A 451 -4.14 12.49 -13.02
C GLN A 451 -5.00 13.27 -14.01
N VAL A 452 -5.59 12.60 -15.00
CA VAL A 452 -6.54 13.23 -15.94
C VAL A 452 -7.74 13.80 -15.17
N ARG A 453 -8.30 13.02 -14.23
CA ARG A 453 -9.39 13.48 -13.36
C ARG A 453 -9.00 14.72 -12.57
N GLU A 454 -7.83 14.72 -11.94
CA GLU A 454 -7.34 15.85 -11.13
C GLU A 454 -7.03 17.08 -11.99
N ALA A 455 -6.47 16.90 -13.18
CA ALA A 455 -6.22 18.01 -14.11
C ALA A 455 -7.52 18.71 -14.52
N LEU A 456 -8.58 17.93 -14.78
CA LEU A 456 -9.92 18.44 -15.10
C LEU A 456 -10.61 19.09 -13.89
N ARG A 457 -10.55 18.43 -12.72
CA ARG A 457 -11.15 18.89 -11.46
C ARG A 457 -10.59 20.21 -10.98
N ARG A 458 -9.26 20.37 -11.07
CA ARG A 458 -8.55 21.60 -10.67
C ARG A 458 -8.58 22.69 -11.76
N ARG A 459 -9.20 22.40 -12.92
CA ARG A 459 -9.27 23.28 -14.08
C ARG A 459 -7.89 23.79 -14.50
N LEU A 460 -6.91 22.89 -14.59
CA LEU A 460 -5.55 23.24 -15.00
C LEU A 460 -5.51 23.78 -16.44
N HIS A 461 -4.39 24.40 -16.81
CA HIS A 461 -4.15 24.87 -18.17
C HIS A 461 -4.36 23.76 -19.21
N LEU A 462 -4.80 24.14 -20.42
CA LEU A 462 -5.08 23.20 -21.51
C LEU A 462 -3.93 22.22 -21.75
N ASP A 463 -2.68 22.72 -21.78
CA ASP A 463 -1.49 21.89 -21.98
C ASP A 463 -1.30 20.82 -20.90
N ALA A 464 -1.66 21.11 -19.65
CA ALA A 464 -1.57 20.15 -18.55
C ALA A 464 -2.63 19.05 -18.68
N VAL A 465 -3.83 19.39 -19.14
CA VAL A 465 -4.90 18.42 -19.42
C VAL A 465 -4.51 17.54 -20.60
N LEU A 466 -4.11 18.14 -21.72
CA LEU A 466 -3.67 17.41 -22.91
C LEU A 466 -2.47 16.52 -22.59
N GLY A 467 -1.47 17.04 -21.87
CA GLY A 467 -0.31 16.27 -21.44
C GLY A 467 -0.66 15.12 -20.49
N SER A 468 -1.71 15.25 -19.66
CA SER A 468 -2.18 14.14 -18.81
C SER A 468 -2.86 13.04 -19.63
N VAL A 469 -3.73 13.43 -20.57
CA VAL A 469 -4.40 12.49 -21.48
C VAL A 469 -3.38 11.77 -22.37
N GLU A 470 -2.41 12.52 -22.86
CA GLU A 470 -1.31 12.01 -23.68
C GLU A 470 -0.53 10.90 -22.97
N ARG A 471 -0.13 11.13 -21.72
CA ARG A 471 0.60 10.16 -20.89
C ARG A 471 -0.23 8.92 -20.58
N LEU A 472 -1.53 9.07 -20.33
CA LEU A 472 -2.45 7.96 -20.15
C LEU A 472 -2.52 7.10 -21.42
N LEU A 473 -2.70 7.71 -22.60
CA LEU A 473 -2.74 6.98 -23.87
C LEU A 473 -1.40 6.28 -24.18
N ASP A 474 -0.27 6.91 -23.85
CA ASP A 474 1.05 6.28 -23.94
C ASP A 474 1.18 5.04 -23.03
N CYS A 475 0.60 5.09 -21.84
CA CYS A 475 0.56 3.95 -20.93
C CYS A 475 -0.18 2.74 -21.55
N TYR A 476 -1.36 2.95 -22.13
CA TYR A 476 -2.10 1.89 -22.83
C TYR A 476 -1.39 1.35 -24.07
N LYS A 477 -0.56 2.18 -24.73
CA LYS A 477 0.25 1.76 -25.88
C LYS A 477 1.44 0.90 -25.45
N VAL A 478 2.11 1.28 -24.36
CA VAL A 478 3.34 0.64 -23.88
C VAL A 478 3.05 -0.65 -23.10
N MET A 479 2.04 -0.63 -22.23
CA MET A 479 1.76 -1.74 -21.32
C MET A 479 0.92 -2.81 -22.02
N GLY A 480 1.45 -4.03 -22.10
CA GLY A 480 0.76 -5.15 -22.73
C GLY A 480 -0.35 -5.74 -21.84
N ARG A 481 -1.52 -6.00 -22.43
CA ARG A 481 -2.67 -6.63 -21.73
C ARG A 481 -2.33 -8.00 -21.13
N ASN A 482 -1.39 -8.74 -21.71
CA ASN A 482 -0.98 -10.06 -21.22
C ASN A 482 -0.38 -9.99 -19.81
N LEU A 483 0.33 -8.90 -19.50
CA LEU A 483 0.99 -8.72 -18.21
C LEU A 483 0.21 -7.75 -17.33
N PHE A 484 -0.41 -6.69 -17.85
CA PHE A 484 -1.04 -5.66 -17.01
C PHE A 484 -2.54 -5.47 -17.30
N GLY A 485 -3.23 -6.50 -17.80
CA GLY A 485 -4.63 -6.40 -18.22
C GLY A 485 -5.58 -5.96 -17.10
N HIS A 486 -5.41 -6.48 -15.89
CA HIS A 486 -6.23 -6.09 -14.73
C HIS A 486 -6.05 -4.62 -14.41
N GLU A 487 -4.81 -4.18 -14.26
CA GLU A 487 -4.43 -2.81 -13.92
C GLU A 487 -4.89 -1.78 -14.98
N LEU A 488 -4.87 -2.17 -16.27
CA LEU A 488 -5.42 -1.37 -17.36
C LEU A 488 -6.96 -1.25 -17.27
N GLU A 489 -7.68 -2.33 -16.94
CA GLU A 489 -9.14 -2.24 -16.76
C GLU A 489 -9.53 -1.40 -15.53
N GLU A 490 -8.75 -1.44 -14.44
CA GLU A 490 -8.96 -0.55 -13.29
C GLU A 490 -8.86 0.93 -13.70
N ALA A 491 -7.85 1.28 -14.50
CA ALA A 491 -7.69 2.63 -15.04
C ALA A 491 -8.85 3.03 -15.95
N ARG A 492 -9.34 2.10 -16.77
CA ARG A 492 -10.50 2.32 -17.65
C ARG A 492 -11.76 2.61 -16.83
N ALA A 493 -11.96 1.90 -15.73
CA ALA A 493 -13.08 2.11 -14.81
C ALA A 493 -13.05 3.53 -14.19
N VAL A 494 -11.87 4.05 -13.83
CA VAL A 494 -11.71 5.43 -13.35
C VAL A 494 -12.20 6.45 -14.38
N ILE A 495 -11.81 6.30 -15.65
CA ILE A 495 -12.28 7.19 -16.73
C ILE A 495 -13.78 7.03 -16.97
N ALA A 496 -14.29 5.81 -16.96
CA ALA A 496 -15.73 5.53 -17.11
C ALA A 496 -16.59 6.18 -16.00
N ALA A 497 -16.03 6.36 -14.81
CA ALA A 497 -16.69 7.01 -13.67
C ALA A 497 -16.76 8.54 -13.75
N PHE A 498 -16.12 9.20 -14.73
CA PHE A 498 -16.11 10.67 -14.83
C PHE A 498 -17.49 11.33 -14.81
N PRO A 499 -18.52 10.82 -15.53
CA PRO A 499 -19.87 11.41 -15.47
C PRO A 499 -20.45 11.45 -14.05
N MET A 500 -20.05 10.51 -13.20
CA MET A 500 -20.48 10.45 -11.81
C MET A 500 -19.64 11.36 -10.91
N VAL A 501 -18.31 11.31 -11.04
CA VAL A 501 -17.39 12.15 -10.26
C VAL A 501 -17.67 13.64 -10.50
N PHE A 502 -17.97 14.03 -11.74
CA PHE A 502 -18.25 15.42 -12.10
C PHE A 502 -19.74 15.76 -12.09
N ALA A 503 -20.62 14.92 -11.52
CA ALA A 503 -22.07 15.11 -11.59
C ALA A 503 -22.57 16.43 -10.96
N ALA A 504 -21.81 16.95 -9.99
CA ALA A 504 -22.08 18.23 -9.34
C ALA A 504 -21.53 19.45 -10.10
N ASP A 505 -20.65 19.26 -11.09
CA ASP A 505 -20.08 20.37 -11.86
C ASP A 505 -21.03 20.79 -13.00
N GLY A 506 -21.08 22.10 -13.27
CA GLY A 506 -21.90 22.68 -14.35
C GLY A 506 -21.45 22.27 -15.76
N GLU A 507 -20.19 21.87 -15.92
CA GLU A 507 -19.62 21.43 -17.21
C GLU A 507 -19.52 19.90 -17.34
N VAL A 508 -20.33 19.14 -16.56
CA VAL A 508 -20.37 17.67 -16.59
C VAL A 508 -20.47 17.07 -17.99
N ALA A 509 -21.16 17.74 -18.92
CA ALA A 509 -21.29 17.29 -20.30
C ALA A 509 -19.95 17.30 -21.05
N ALA A 510 -19.10 18.31 -20.81
CA ALA A 510 -17.77 18.40 -21.38
C ALA A 510 -16.85 17.32 -20.80
N TYR A 511 -16.84 17.13 -19.48
CA TYR A 511 -16.05 16.08 -18.84
C TYR A 511 -16.48 14.67 -19.28
N SER A 512 -17.79 14.43 -19.43
CA SER A 512 -18.32 13.18 -19.95
C SER A 512 -17.93 12.95 -21.42
N THR A 513 -17.85 14.02 -22.21
CA THR A 513 -17.39 13.95 -23.61
C THR A 513 -15.91 13.59 -23.68
N ILE A 514 -15.07 14.23 -22.85
CA ILE A 514 -13.64 13.92 -22.74
C ILE A 514 -13.44 12.45 -22.36
N ALA A 515 -14.17 11.95 -21.36
CA ALA A 515 -14.11 10.54 -20.96
C ALA A 515 -14.45 9.60 -22.12
N LYS A 516 -15.52 9.87 -22.87
CA LYS A 516 -15.92 9.08 -24.04
C LYS A 516 -14.84 9.07 -25.13
N LEU A 517 -14.21 10.21 -25.42
CA LEU A 517 -13.13 10.30 -26.41
C LEU A 517 -11.93 9.45 -26.01
N ILE A 518 -11.52 9.54 -24.75
CA ILE A 518 -10.41 8.73 -24.22
C ILE A 518 -10.73 7.24 -24.29
N LEU A 519 -11.93 6.83 -23.85
CA LEU A 519 -12.36 5.43 -23.87
C LEU A 519 -12.47 4.86 -25.29
N ALA A 520 -12.95 5.66 -26.25
CA ALA A 520 -13.02 5.27 -27.66
C ALA A 520 -11.62 5.00 -28.24
N THR A 521 -10.62 5.83 -27.86
CA THR A 521 -9.24 5.61 -28.26
C THR A 521 -8.63 4.38 -27.60
N ILE A 522 -8.83 4.19 -26.30
CA ILE A 522 -8.35 3.00 -25.56
C ILE A 522 -8.96 1.70 -26.10
N SER A 523 -10.23 1.74 -26.51
CA SER A 523 -10.96 0.57 -27.02
C SER A 523 -10.64 0.27 -28.50
N GLY A 524 -9.90 1.15 -29.18
CA GLY A 524 -9.54 1.01 -30.60
C GLY A 524 -10.62 1.48 -31.59
N GLU A 525 -11.73 2.06 -31.12
CA GLU A 525 -12.78 2.63 -31.98
C GLU A 525 -12.29 3.90 -32.71
N GLN A 526 -11.38 4.65 -32.07
CA GLN A 526 -10.67 5.79 -32.67
C GLN A 526 -9.17 5.71 -32.32
N PRO A 527 -8.38 4.91 -33.07
CA PRO A 527 -7.00 4.61 -32.70
C PRO A 527 -6.05 5.80 -32.82
N ASP A 528 -6.45 6.85 -33.55
CA ASP A 528 -5.63 8.04 -33.73
C ASP A 528 -5.60 8.92 -32.48
N ARG A 529 -4.46 8.86 -31.78
CA ARG A 529 -4.15 9.69 -30.60
C ARG A 529 -4.21 11.18 -30.88
N SER A 530 -3.73 11.64 -32.04
CA SER A 530 -3.69 13.06 -32.37
C SER A 530 -5.10 13.63 -32.53
N ILE A 531 -6.00 12.85 -33.13
CA ILE A 531 -7.43 13.19 -33.23
C ILE A 531 -8.07 13.23 -31.84
N CYS A 532 -7.76 12.28 -30.97
CA CYS A 532 -8.27 12.27 -29.60
C CYS A 532 -7.85 13.53 -28.82
N LEU A 533 -6.55 13.87 -28.83
CA LEU A 533 -6.01 15.05 -28.15
C LEU A 533 -6.64 16.35 -28.69
N MET A 534 -6.77 16.49 -30.01
CA MET A 534 -7.42 17.65 -30.64
C MET A 534 -8.88 17.80 -30.17
N ARG A 535 -9.65 16.71 -30.16
CA ARG A 535 -11.06 16.74 -29.73
C ARG A 535 -11.23 16.99 -28.23
N VAL A 536 -10.35 16.41 -27.41
CA VAL A 536 -10.29 16.72 -25.97
C VAL A 536 -9.99 18.20 -25.76
N GLY A 537 -9.04 18.75 -26.52
CA GLY A 537 -8.70 20.17 -26.44
C GLY A 537 -9.89 21.06 -26.80
N GLN A 538 -10.61 20.76 -27.87
CA GLN A 538 -11.82 21.49 -28.27
C GLN A 538 -12.95 21.39 -27.22
N ALA A 539 -13.12 20.22 -26.59
CA ALA A 539 -14.12 20.02 -25.56
C ALA A 539 -13.78 20.79 -24.27
N TYR A 540 -12.49 20.85 -23.91
CA TYR A 540 -12.00 21.49 -22.69
C TYR A 540 -11.85 23.01 -22.83
N ASP A 541 -11.43 23.52 -23.98
CA ASP A 541 -11.26 24.96 -24.23
C ASP A 541 -12.57 25.75 -24.02
N ARG A 542 -13.72 25.09 -24.26
CA ARG A 542 -15.06 25.65 -23.94
C ARG A 542 -15.26 25.93 -22.44
N ILE A 543 -14.59 25.17 -21.56
CA ILE A 543 -14.62 25.35 -20.10
C ILE A 543 -13.74 26.55 -19.71
N GLY A 544 -12.53 26.64 -20.30
CA GLY A 544 -11.58 27.73 -20.04
C GLY A 544 -12.12 29.11 -20.42
N ARG A 545 -12.75 29.23 -21.60
CA ARG A 545 -13.34 30.49 -22.07
C ARG A 545 -14.53 30.95 -21.22
N LYS A 546 -15.34 30.03 -20.69
CA LYS A 546 -16.44 30.36 -19.78
C LYS A 546 -15.95 30.79 -18.41
N ALA A 547 -14.95 30.10 -17.86
CA ALA A 547 -14.37 30.45 -16.56
C ALA A 547 -13.75 31.86 -16.57
N ALA A 548 -13.06 32.24 -17.66
CA ALA A 548 -12.50 33.57 -17.85
C ALA A 548 -13.54 34.67 -18.11
N ALA A 549 -14.75 34.32 -18.54
CA ALA A 549 -15.85 35.28 -18.73
C ALA A 549 -16.66 35.56 -17.44
N THR A 550 -16.47 34.71 -16.42
CA THR A 550 -17.14 34.83 -15.10
C THR A 550 -16.20 35.29 -13.98
N ALA A 551 -14.90 35.39 -14.25
CA ALA A 551 -13.88 36.00 -13.38
C ALA A 551 -13.67 37.45 -13.80
#